data_AF-A0A4Y9Z706-F1
#
_entry.id   AF-A0A4Y9Z706-F1
#
_cell.length_a   1.000
_cell.length_b   1.000
_cell.length_c   1.000
_cell.angle_alpha   90.00
_cell.angle_beta   90.00
_cell.angle_gamma   90.00
#
_symmetry.space_group_name_H-M   'P 1'
#
loop_
_entity.id
_entity.type
_entity.pdbx_description
1 polymer ?
#
loop_
_entity_poly.entity_id
_entity_poly.type
_entity_poly.pdbx_seq_one_letter_code
_entity_poly.pdbx_strand_id
1 'polypeptide(L)'
;MLLADGAGAVLVDLTLCLDPFKPTPWLKESNTILIVIGSLDEVEQPYAPVVLPLHARPVEVDLQLVLRALSVREAPHLDLQLWNKAITLRERASAENKNG
;
A
#
# COMPACT_ATOMS: atom_id res chain seq x y z
N MET A 1 -2.67 8.74 3.16
CA MET A 1 -3.06 8.27 1.81
C MET A 1 -3.70 6.90 1.96
N LEU A 2 -4.64 6.50 1.09
CA LEU A 2 -5.19 5.15 1.07
C LEU A 2 -4.59 4.38 -0.10
N LEU A 3 -4.06 3.18 0.14
CA LEU A 3 -3.73 2.22 -0.90
C LEU A 3 -4.71 1.07 -0.88
N ALA A 4 -5.25 0.70 -2.04
CA ALA A 4 -6.21 -0.39 -2.17
C ALA A 4 -5.77 -1.38 -3.25
N ASP A 5 -5.98 -2.67 -2.98
CA ASP A 5 -5.86 -3.76 -3.95
C ASP A 5 -7.01 -4.76 -3.72
N GLY A 6 -7.80 -4.99 -4.77
CA GLY A 6 -9.00 -5.84 -4.70
C GLY A 6 -9.98 -5.37 -3.63
N ALA A 7 -10.15 -6.18 -2.58
CA ALA A 7 -11.05 -5.93 -1.46
C ALA A 7 -10.36 -5.36 -0.21
N GLY A 8 -9.02 -5.26 -0.22
CA GLY A 8 -8.24 -4.77 0.91
C GLY A 8 -7.71 -3.36 0.68
N ALA A 9 -7.61 -2.59 1.75
CA ALA A 9 -6.89 -1.32 1.76
C ALA A 9 -6.09 -1.10 3.05
N VAL A 10 -5.08 -0.24 2.95
CA VAL A 10 -4.24 0.17 4.07
C VAL A 10 -4.06 1.69 4.05
N LEU A 11 -4.12 2.29 5.25
CA LEU A 11 -3.73 3.68 5.43
C LEU A 11 -2.22 3.80 5.41
N VAL A 12 -1.72 4.73 4.61
CA VAL A 12 -0.29 5.01 4.48
C VAL A 12 -0.02 6.42 4.98
N ASP A 13 0.82 6.51 6.01
CA ASP A 13 1.44 7.77 6.44
C ASP A 13 2.67 8.04 5.56
N LEU A 14 2.66 9.19 4.89
CA LEU A 14 3.68 9.62 3.95
C LEU A 14 4.64 10.67 4.51
N THR A 15 4.53 11.01 5.80
CA THR A 15 5.24 12.14 6.42
C THR A 15 6.76 12.12 6.15
N LEU A 16 7.37 10.93 6.07
CA LEU A 16 8.81 10.78 5.81
C LEU A 16 9.17 10.67 4.31
N CYS A 17 8.20 10.59 3.42
CA CYS A 17 8.42 10.35 1.99
C CYS A 17 8.15 11.57 1.10
N LEU A 18 7.62 12.65 1.66
CA LEU A 18 7.33 13.88 0.91
C LEU A 18 8.51 14.85 0.96
N ASP A 19 9.02 15.21 -0.21
CA ASP A 19 10.03 16.25 -0.39
C ASP A 19 9.34 17.49 -1.00
N PRO A 20 9.25 18.62 -0.29
CA PRO A 20 8.55 19.81 -0.77
C PRO A 20 9.20 20.43 -2.01
N PHE A 21 10.45 20.07 -2.32
CA PHE A 21 11.19 20.58 -3.47
C PHE A 21 11.12 19.63 -4.68
N LYS A 22 10.47 18.47 -4.55
CA LYS A 22 10.31 17.52 -5.65
C LYS A 22 8.83 17.32 -5.98
N PRO A 23 8.46 17.38 -7.28
CA PRO A 23 7.12 17.03 -7.68
C PRO A 23 6.83 15.57 -7.34
N THR A 24 5.62 15.33 -6.85
CA THR A 24 5.09 14.00 -6.49
C THR A 24 3.78 13.78 -7.25
N PRO A 25 3.81 13.57 -8.58
CA PRO A 25 2.62 13.50 -9.44
C PRO A 25 1.62 12.42 -8.99
N TRP A 26 2.14 11.29 -8.53
CA TRP A 26 1.39 10.16 -7.98
C TRP A 26 0.46 10.49 -6.80
N LEU A 27 0.66 11.61 -6.10
CA LEU A 27 -0.30 12.06 -5.07
C LEU A 27 -1.63 12.54 -5.65
N LYS A 28 -1.62 12.99 -6.91
CA LYS A 28 -2.79 13.56 -7.59
C LYS A 28 -3.44 12.58 -8.55
N GLU A 29 -2.70 11.58 -9.01
CA GLU A 29 -3.17 10.59 -9.95
C GLU A 29 -3.95 9.48 -9.23
N SER A 30 -5.12 9.14 -9.77
CA SER A 30 -5.88 7.99 -9.29
C SER A 30 -5.39 6.72 -9.97
N ASN A 31 -5.32 5.61 -9.23
CA ASN A 31 -4.94 4.28 -9.72
C ASN A 31 -3.47 4.12 -10.17
N THR A 32 -2.56 5.00 -9.74
CA THR A 32 -1.12 4.80 -9.93
C THR A 32 -0.63 3.64 -9.06
N ILE A 33 0.09 2.69 -9.66
CA ILE A 33 0.68 1.57 -8.93
C ILE A 33 1.90 2.09 -8.17
N LEU A 34 1.88 1.91 -6.85
CA LEU A 34 2.93 2.32 -5.92
C LEU A 34 3.51 1.11 -5.20
N ILE A 35 4.83 1.12 -4.99
CA ILE A 35 5.51 0.25 -4.04
C ILE A 35 5.82 1.09 -2.81
N VAL A 36 5.31 0.64 -1.65
CA VAL A 36 5.56 1.29 -0.36
C VAL A 36 6.30 0.33 0.55
N ILE A 37 7.36 0.84 1.18
CA ILE A 37 8.14 0.11 2.19
C ILE A 37 8.07 0.93 3.48
N GLY A 38 7.73 0.27 4.58
CA GLY A 38 7.48 0.93 5.87
C GLY A 38 7.27 -0.07 7.01
N SER A 39 6.99 0.47 8.20
CA SER A 39 6.50 -0.33 9.34
C SER A 39 4.98 -0.29 9.39
N LEU A 40 4.37 -1.42 9.73
CA LEU A 40 2.95 -1.49 9.97
C LEU A 40 2.70 -1.33 11.46
N ASP A 41 2.00 -0.27 11.83
CA ASP A 41 1.76 0.10 13.22
C ASP A 41 0.25 0.07 13.50
N GLU A 42 -0.12 -0.42 14.69
CA GLU A 42 -1.46 -0.28 15.24
C GLU A 42 -1.52 0.98 16.11
N VAL A 43 -2.46 1.88 15.84
CA VAL A 43 -2.63 3.14 16.58
C VAL A 43 -3.79 3.03 17.56
N GLU A 44 -3.60 3.59 18.76
CA GLU A 44 -4.63 3.58 19.81
C GLU A 44 -5.92 4.29 19.38
N GLN A 45 -5.78 5.40 18.66
CA GLN A 45 -6.91 6.17 18.14
C GLN A 45 -7.00 5.99 16.62
N PRO A 46 -8.16 5.53 16.10
CA PRO A 46 -8.34 5.36 14.67
C PRO A 46 -8.22 6.70 13.95
N TYR A 47 -7.65 6.67 12.75
CA TYR A 47 -7.63 7.84 11.88
C TYR A 47 -9.04 8.23 11.45
N ALA A 48 -9.22 9.52 11.13
CA ALA A 48 -10.46 9.98 10.53
C ALA A 48 -10.70 9.26 9.19
N PRO A 49 -11.95 8.86 8.89
CA PRO A 49 -12.28 8.22 7.62
C PRO A 49 -11.87 9.10 6.45
N VAL A 50 -11.20 8.51 5.46
CA VAL A 50 -10.88 9.21 4.21
C VAL A 50 -12.18 9.33 3.41
N VAL A 51 -12.56 10.56 3.06
CA VAL A 51 -13.71 10.77 2.17
C VAL A 51 -13.33 10.29 0.77
N LEU A 52 -13.87 9.14 0.38
CA LEU A 52 -13.68 8.60 -0.96
C LEU A 52 -14.64 9.29 -1.94
N PRO A 53 -14.22 9.52 -3.21
CA PRO A 53 -15.12 9.97 -4.25
C PRO A 53 -16.32 9.02 -4.41
N LEU A 54 -17.49 9.54 -4.81
CA LEU A 54 -18.73 8.76 -5.01
C LEU A 54 -18.59 7.56 -5.97
N HIS A 55 -17.61 7.61 -6.88
CA HIS A 55 -17.32 6.56 -7.85
C HIS A 55 -16.20 5.59 -7.39
N ALA A 56 -15.64 5.79 -6.21
CA ALA A 56 -14.69 4.85 -5.64
C ALA A 56 -15.40 3.54 -5.29
N ARG A 57 -14.72 2.42 -5.51
CA ARG A 57 -15.22 1.13 -5.04
C ARG A 57 -15.23 1.15 -3.51
N PRO A 58 -16.27 0.60 -2.85
CA PRO A 58 -16.22 0.39 -1.42
C PRO A 58 -15.08 -0.59 -1.12
N VAL A 59 -14.19 -0.19 -0.22
CA VAL A 59 -13.08 -1.02 0.26
C VAL A 59 -13.09 -0.96 1.78
N GLU A 60 -12.93 -2.11 2.41
CA GLU A 60 -12.77 -2.18 3.86
C GLU A 60 -11.35 -1.73 4.22
N VAL A 61 -11.27 -0.74 5.12
CA VAL A 61 -10.02 -0.21 5.64
C VAL A 61 -10.08 -0.23 7.16
N ASP A 62 -9.09 -0.84 7.78
CA ASP A 62 -8.88 -0.72 9.21
C ASP A 62 -8.21 0.63 9.50
N LEU A 63 -8.93 1.51 10.20
CA LEU A 63 -8.47 2.87 10.52
C LEU A 63 -7.46 2.90 11.68
N GLN A 64 -7.26 1.78 12.38
CA GLN A 64 -6.23 1.63 13.42
C GLN A 64 -4.93 1.06 12.87
N LEU A 65 -4.94 0.48 11.66
CA LEU A 65 -3.75 -0.10 11.05
C LEU A 65 -3.13 0.85 10.02
N VAL A 66 -1.94 1.37 10.34
CA VAL A 66 -1.27 2.40 9.53
C VAL A 66 0.12 1.94 9.12
N LEU A 67 0.38 1.96 7.82
CA LEU A 67 1.72 1.77 7.25
C LEU A 67 2.48 3.11 7.30
N ARG A 68 3.47 3.22 8.19
CA ARG A 68 4.41 4.35 8.21
C ARG A 68 5.44 4.18 7.12
N ALA A 69 5.25 4.89 6.00
CA ALA A 69 6.14 4.77 4.86
C ALA A 69 7.53 5.34 5.16
N LEU A 70 8.56 4.55 4.84
CA LEU A 70 9.95 4.97 4.80
C LEU A 70 10.40 5.25 3.35
N SER A 71 9.75 4.59 2.37
CA SER A 71 10.04 4.76 0.95
C SER A 71 8.79 4.50 0.12
N VAL A 72 8.55 5.35 -0.87
CA VAL A 72 7.49 5.20 -1.87
C VAL A 72 8.10 5.32 -3.25
N ARG A 73 7.76 4.40 -4.14
CA ARG A 73 8.20 4.41 -5.53
C ARG A 73 7.02 4.16 -6.47
N GLU A 74 6.94 4.95 -7.52
CA GLU A 74 6.03 4.69 -8.63
C GLU A 74 6.49 3.46 -9.41
N ALA A 75 5.55 2.59 -9.74
CA ALA A 75 5.78 1.41 -10.55
C ALA A 75 4.66 1.24 -11.60
N PRO A 76 4.43 2.24 -12.48
CA PRO A 76 3.25 2.31 -13.35
C PRO A 76 3.18 1.16 -14.37
N HIS A 77 4.29 0.48 -14.64
CA HIS A 77 4.38 -0.64 -15.57
C HIS A 77 4.51 -2.00 -14.88
N LEU A 78 4.28 -2.05 -13.56
CA LEU A 78 4.31 -3.31 -12.82
C LEU A 78 3.07 -4.14 -13.15
N ASP A 79 3.28 -5.33 -13.69
CA ASP A 79 2.24 -6.33 -13.83
C ASP A 79 1.94 -6.95 -12.45
N LEU A 80 0.84 -6.52 -11.84
CA LEU A 80 0.39 -7.01 -10.53
C LEU A 80 0.05 -8.51 -10.54
N GLN A 81 -0.43 -9.06 -11.65
CA GLN A 81 -0.76 -10.49 -11.73
C GLN A 81 0.52 -11.32 -11.71
N LEU A 82 1.52 -10.94 -12.52
CA LEU A 82 2.81 -11.60 -12.53
C LEU A 82 3.54 -11.45 -11.18
N TRP A 83 3.47 -10.26 -10.58
CA TRP A 83 4.03 -9.98 -9.26
C TRP A 83 3.43 -10.90 -8.19
N ASN A 84 2.11 -10.95 -8.08
CA ASN A 84 1.41 -11.79 -7.10
C ASN A 84 1.71 -13.28 -7.29
N LYS A 85 1.84 -13.73 -8.55
CA LYS A 85 2.28 -15.10 -8.88
C LYS A 85 3.70 -15.36 -8.38
N ALA A 86 4.63 -14.44 -8.60
CA ALA A 86 6.02 -14.58 -8.15
C ALA A 86 6.13 -14.63 -6.61
N ILE A 87 5.38 -13.77 -5.91
CA ILE A 87 5.31 -13.76 -4.43
C ILE A 87 4.77 -15.09 -3.90
N THR A 88 3.67 -15.59 -4.48
CA THR A 88 3.07 -16.88 -4.10
C THR A 88 4.05 -18.04 -4.26
N LEU A 89 4.79 -18.08 -5.38
CA LEU A 89 5.78 -19.14 -5.63
C LEU A 89 6.94 -19.08 -4.61
N ARG A 90 7.43 -17.88 -4.29
CA ARG A 90 8.49 -17.67 -3.28
C ARG A 90 8.06 -18.13 -1.89
N GLU A 91 6.84 -17.81 -1.49
CA GLU A 91 6.30 -18.18 -0.17
C GLU A 91 6.16 -19.69 -0.01
N ARG A 92 5.70 -20.38 -1.06
CA ARG A 92 5.63 -21.86 -1.09
C ARG A 92 7.02 -22.49 -0.91
N ALA A 93 8.01 -22.03 -1.70
CA ALA A 93 9.39 -22.53 -1.58
C ALA A 93 9.99 -22.27 -0.19
N SER A 94 9.66 -21.12 0.43
CA SER A 94 10.13 -20.77 1.77
C SER A 94 9.49 -21.62 2.88
N ALA A 95 8.24 -22.06 2.68
CA ALA A 95 7.54 -22.94 3.62
C ALA A 95 8.07 -24.39 3.54
N GLU A 96 8.37 -24.88 2.34
CA GLU A 96 8.96 -26.21 2.13
C GLU A 96 10.34 -26.34 2.78
N ASN A 97 11.21 -25.32 2.62
CA ASN A 97 12.54 -25.29 3.25
C ASN A 97 12.53 -25.18 4.79
N LYS A 98 11.41 -24.79 5.42
CA LYS A 98 11.29 -24.75 6.89
C LYS A 98 10.88 -26.10 7.49
N ASN A 99 10.39 -27.03 6.66
CA ASN A 99 9.84 -28.31 7.08
C ASN A 99 10.73 -29.52 6.74
N GLY A 100 11.92 -29.29 6.16
CA GLY A 100 12.94 -30.32 5.87
C GLY A 100 14.24 -30.01 6.59
#